data_AF-A0A3M1DK79-F1
#
_entry.id   AF-A0A3M1DK79-F1
#
_cell.length_a   1.000
_cell.length_b   1.000
_cell.length_c   1.000
_cell.angle_alpha   90.00
_cell.angle_beta   90.00
_cell.angle_gamma   90.00
#
_symmetry.space_group_name_H-M   'P 1'
#
loop_
_entity.id
_entity.type
_entity.pdbx_description
1 polymer ?
#
loop_
_entity_poly.entity_id
_entity_poly.type
_entity_poly.pdbx_seq_one_letter_code
_entity_poly.pdbx_strand_id
1 'polypeptide(L)'
;MATNYVLIDFENVQPANLEVLNKYPFRVLVFVGGNQTKVPFDLASAMQELGESARYIKIAGSGKNSLDFHIAYYIGELAAGEPDAYFHIISRDTGFDPLIKHLKSRKIRVQRESDLAEIPVLRMSNATCCADKIEAIVSNLAGRGQSRPRKIKTLSNTINSLFTDKLSDEQLAALVKELEQRRYIKITNDNVSYNLPHPP
;
A
#
# COMPACT_ATOMS: atom_id res chain seq x y z
N MET A 1 -15.61 -12.29 9.45
CA MET A 1 -14.86 -11.60 8.39
C MET A 1 -13.59 -12.38 8.13
N ALA A 2 -13.15 -12.51 6.88
CA ALA A 2 -11.89 -13.20 6.57
C ALA A 2 -10.69 -12.38 7.08
N THR A 3 -9.79 -13.00 7.83
CA THR A 3 -8.54 -12.38 8.29
C THR A 3 -7.61 -12.20 7.09
N ASN A 4 -7.01 -11.01 6.96
CA ASN A 4 -6.02 -10.74 5.93
C ASN A 4 -4.63 -10.77 6.56
N TYR A 5 -3.79 -11.70 6.12
CA TYR A 5 -2.43 -11.88 6.57
C TYR A 5 -1.45 -11.30 5.56
N VAL A 6 -0.51 -10.48 6.04
CA VAL A 6 0.58 -9.91 5.25
C VAL A 6 1.88 -10.55 5.72
N LEU A 7 2.48 -11.36 4.86
CA LEU A 7 3.73 -12.07 5.11
C LEU A 7 4.85 -11.35 4.36
N ILE A 8 5.73 -10.68 5.08
CA ILE A 8 6.78 -9.85 4.52
C ILE A 8 8.08 -10.65 4.52
N ASP A 9 8.61 -10.87 3.33
CA ASP A 9 9.97 -11.36 3.13
C ASP A 9 10.94 -10.18 3.28
N PHE A 10 11.47 -10.01 4.49
CA PHE A 10 12.32 -8.87 4.81
C PHE A 10 13.75 -8.99 4.25
N GLU A 11 14.14 -10.19 3.81
CA GLU A 11 15.42 -10.39 3.12
C GLU A 11 15.35 -9.83 1.70
N ASN A 12 14.21 -10.02 1.03
CA ASN A 12 14.01 -9.60 -0.34
C ASN A 12 13.47 -8.17 -0.49
N VAL A 13 12.62 -7.71 0.45
CA VAL A 13 11.92 -6.43 0.35
C VAL A 13 12.03 -5.62 1.65
N GLN A 14 12.33 -4.33 1.47
CA GLN A 14 12.20 -3.32 2.53
C GLN A 14 11.05 -2.39 2.11
N PRO A 15 9.83 -2.62 2.61
CA PRO A 15 8.67 -1.83 2.19
C PRO A 15 8.83 -0.39 2.65
N ALA A 16 8.63 0.57 1.73
CA ALA A 16 8.69 2.00 2.06
C ALA A 16 7.39 2.52 2.70
N ASN A 17 6.25 1.87 2.41
CA ASN A 17 4.92 2.37 2.75
C ASN A 17 4.26 1.57 3.89
N LEU A 18 4.94 1.49 5.04
CA LEU A 18 4.47 0.69 6.18
C LEU A 18 3.25 1.29 6.88
N GLU A 19 3.04 2.60 6.78
CA GLU A 19 1.86 3.30 7.33
C GLU A 19 0.53 2.74 6.80
N VAL A 20 0.54 2.12 5.61
CA VAL A 20 -0.65 1.55 5.00
C VAL A 20 -1.17 0.34 5.79
N LEU A 21 -0.29 -0.35 6.53
CA LEU A 21 -0.66 -1.48 7.37
C LEU A 21 -1.60 -1.07 8.51
N ASN A 22 -1.42 0.12 9.08
CA ASN A 22 -2.25 0.62 10.20
C ASN A 22 -3.68 0.97 9.78
N LYS A 23 -3.92 1.18 8.48
CA LYS A 23 -5.22 1.64 7.97
C LYS A 23 -6.23 0.51 7.79
N TYR A 24 -5.79 -0.74 7.90
CA TYR A 24 -6.62 -1.93 7.68
C TYR A 24 -6.38 -2.97 8.76
N PRO A 25 -7.36 -3.83 9.06
CA PRO A 25 -7.21 -4.90 10.04
C PRO A 25 -6.38 -6.06 9.46
N PHE A 26 -5.11 -5.80 9.16
CA PHE A 26 -4.15 -6.81 8.72
C PHE A 26 -3.48 -7.47 9.91
N ARG A 27 -3.17 -8.76 9.76
CA ARG A 27 -2.20 -9.46 10.61
C ARG A 27 -0.87 -9.56 9.89
N VAL A 28 0.16 -8.92 10.44
CA VAL A 28 1.46 -8.75 9.78
C VAL A 28 2.50 -9.68 10.38
N LEU A 29 3.17 -10.43 9.52
CA LEU A 29 4.22 -11.38 9.87
C LEU A 29 5.48 -10.97 9.09
N VAL A 30 6.45 -10.40 9.79
CA VAL A 30 7.72 -9.99 9.15
C VAL A 30 8.75 -11.10 9.37
N PHE A 31 9.14 -11.77 8.30
CA PHE A 31 10.15 -12.83 8.33
C PHE A 31 11.53 -12.21 8.19
N VAL A 32 12.36 -12.39 9.22
CA VAL A 32 13.70 -11.82 9.31
C VAL A 32 14.72 -12.93 9.15
N GLY A 33 15.62 -12.80 8.19
CA GLY A 33 16.67 -13.77 7.90
C GLY A 33 17.59 -14.02 9.12
N GLY A 34 18.13 -15.23 9.27
CA GLY A 34 18.94 -15.60 10.43
C GLY A 34 20.21 -14.76 10.59
N ASN A 35 20.79 -14.32 9.47
CA ASN A 35 21.97 -13.44 9.44
C ASN A 35 21.64 -11.96 9.66
N GLN A 36 20.36 -11.60 9.65
CA GLN A 36 19.93 -10.21 9.80
C GLN A 36 19.88 -9.83 11.28
N THR A 37 20.73 -8.88 11.65
CA THR A 37 20.93 -8.44 13.03
C THR A 37 20.26 -7.10 13.34
N LYS A 38 19.78 -6.40 12.32
CA LYS A 38 19.21 -5.06 12.43
C LYS A 38 17.90 -4.96 11.66
N VAL A 39 17.00 -4.16 12.21
CA VAL A 39 15.75 -3.75 11.58
C VAL A 39 15.75 -2.22 11.55
N PRO A 40 15.38 -1.57 10.43
CA PRO A 40 15.23 -0.12 10.36
C PRO A 40 14.24 0.39 11.41
N PHE A 41 14.50 1.59 11.93
CA PHE A 41 13.65 2.21 12.94
C PHE A 41 12.20 2.37 12.46
N ASP A 42 12.01 2.78 11.20
CA ASP A 42 10.67 3.00 10.64
C ASP A 42 9.84 1.70 10.63
N LEU A 43 10.47 0.54 10.37
CA LEU A 43 9.80 -0.76 10.47
C LEU A 43 9.48 -1.12 11.91
N ALA A 44 10.42 -0.87 12.84
CA ALA A 44 10.18 -1.09 14.26
C ALA A 44 9.00 -0.25 14.77
N SER A 45 8.96 1.04 14.41
CA SER A 45 7.89 1.96 14.78
C SER A 45 6.53 1.51 14.22
N ALA A 46 6.46 1.20 12.93
CA ALA A 46 5.21 0.74 12.30
C ALA A 46 4.69 -0.57 12.92
N MET A 47 5.59 -1.52 13.21
CA MET A 47 5.21 -2.78 13.85
C MET A 47 4.75 -2.58 15.30
N GLN A 48 5.30 -1.59 16.02
CA GLN A 48 4.84 -1.24 17.37
C GLN A 48 3.44 -0.61 17.35
N GLU A 49 3.15 0.25 16.37
CA GLU A 49 1.81 0.86 16.20
C GLU A 49 0.72 -0.17 15.91
N LEU A 50 1.05 -1.22 15.15
CA LEU A 50 0.15 -2.35 14.87
C LEU A 50 -0.15 -3.21 16.12
N GLY A 51 0.66 -3.09 17.17
CA GLY A 51 0.50 -3.83 18.42
C GLY A 51 0.43 -5.34 18.21
N GLU A 52 -0.59 -5.99 18.80
CA GLU A 52 -0.79 -7.45 18.72
C GLU A 52 -1.09 -7.96 17.30
N SER A 53 -1.41 -7.06 16.36
CA SER A 53 -1.66 -7.42 14.97
C SER A 53 -0.38 -7.65 14.16
N ALA A 54 0.79 -7.42 14.75
CA ALA A 54 2.06 -7.56 14.06
C ALA A 54 3.10 -8.32 14.88
N ARG A 55 3.90 -9.17 14.23
CA ARG A 55 5.03 -9.85 14.87
C ARG A 55 6.20 -10.10 13.93
N TYR A 56 7.39 -10.08 14.52
CA TYR A 56 8.61 -10.52 13.86
C TYR A 56 8.78 -12.03 14.02
N ILE A 57 9.16 -12.70 12.94
CA ILE A 57 9.56 -14.10 12.92
C ILE A 57 11.01 -14.14 12.47
N LYS A 58 11.93 -14.26 13.43
CA LYS A 58 13.34 -14.47 13.12
C LYS A 58 13.59 -15.94 12.84
N ILE A 59 14.05 -16.26 11.64
CA ILE A 59 14.37 -17.63 11.27
C ILE A 59 15.73 -18.03 11.83
N ALA A 60 15.88 -19.29 12.23
CA ALA A 60 17.14 -19.84 12.70
C ALA A 60 17.87 -20.55 11.56
N GLY A 61 19.18 -20.35 11.49
CA GLY A 61 20.05 -20.96 10.47
C GLY A 61 20.16 -20.16 9.17
N SER A 62 21.16 -20.52 8.37
CA SER A 62 21.45 -19.92 7.07
C SER A 62 21.40 -21.01 6.00
N GLY A 63 20.26 -21.11 5.33
CA GLY A 63 20.06 -22.03 4.20
C GLY A 63 19.55 -21.26 2.99
N LYS A 64 19.95 -21.68 1.79
CA LYS A 64 19.38 -21.16 0.54
C LYS A 64 17.86 -21.36 0.59
N ASN A 65 17.09 -20.29 0.37
CA ASN A 65 15.63 -20.28 0.40
C ASN A 65 15.02 -20.65 1.78
N SER A 66 15.79 -20.53 2.86
CA SER A 66 15.29 -20.86 4.20
C SER A 66 14.08 -20.01 4.58
N LEU A 67 14.07 -18.74 4.24
CA LEU A 67 12.97 -17.82 4.53
C LEU A 67 11.68 -18.23 3.79
N ASP A 68 11.78 -18.58 2.50
CA ASP A 68 10.65 -19.02 1.69
C ASP A 68 9.95 -20.25 2.27
N PHE A 69 10.72 -21.21 2.78
CA PHE A 69 10.16 -22.40 3.44
C PHE A 69 9.44 -22.06 4.75
N HIS A 70 9.93 -21.08 5.51
CA HIS A 70 9.21 -20.61 6.70
C HIS A 70 7.91 -19.93 6.30
N ILE A 71 7.91 -19.05 5.30
CA ILE A 71 6.69 -18.44 4.78
C ILE A 71 5.68 -19.52 4.34
N ALA A 72 6.13 -20.52 3.57
CA ALA A 72 5.28 -21.62 3.13
C ALA A 72 4.68 -22.42 4.31
N TYR A 73 5.48 -22.72 5.32
CA TYR A 73 5.04 -23.38 6.55
C TYR A 73 3.95 -22.57 7.26
N TYR A 74 4.18 -21.28 7.50
CA TYR A 74 3.24 -20.42 8.22
C TYR A 74 1.93 -20.24 7.47
N ILE A 75 1.96 -20.12 6.14
CA ILE A 75 0.73 -20.08 5.34
C ILE A 75 -0.05 -21.39 5.51
N GLY A 76 0.63 -22.54 5.49
CA GLY A 76 -0.01 -23.85 5.70
C GLY A 76 -0.65 -23.97 7.08
N GLU A 77 0.07 -23.59 8.13
CA GLU A 77 -0.41 -23.60 9.52
C GLU A 77 -1.63 -22.68 9.70
N LEU A 78 -1.53 -21.44 9.23
CA LEU A 78 -2.62 -20.46 9.32
C LEU A 78 -3.83 -20.87 8.49
N ALA A 79 -3.64 -21.41 7.29
CA ALA A 79 -4.74 -21.87 6.45
C ALA A 79 -5.46 -23.09 7.04
N ALA A 80 -4.77 -23.92 7.82
CA ALA A 80 -5.39 -25.03 8.53
C ALA A 80 -6.28 -24.57 9.69
N GLY A 81 -5.87 -23.53 10.41
CA GLY A 81 -6.65 -22.94 11.51
C GLY A 81 -7.75 -21.97 11.04
N GLU A 82 -7.50 -21.24 9.96
CA GLU A 82 -8.39 -20.21 9.40
C GLU A 82 -8.59 -20.42 7.89
N PRO A 83 -9.48 -21.34 7.47
CA PRO A 83 -9.66 -21.70 6.06
C PRO A 83 -10.13 -20.55 5.14
N ASP A 84 -10.78 -19.54 5.72
CA ASP A 84 -11.28 -18.37 4.99
C ASP A 84 -10.26 -17.22 4.87
N ALA A 85 -9.10 -17.34 5.53
CA ALA A 85 -8.08 -16.31 5.54
C ALA A 85 -7.54 -15.99 4.13
N TYR A 86 -7.09 -14.75 3.96
CA TYR A 86 -6.44 -14.27 2.75
C TYR A 86 -4.97 -13.98 3.04
N PHE A 87 -4.06 -14.44 2.19
CA PHE A 87 -2.63 -14.32 2.38
C PHE A 87 -1.99 -13.45 1.29
N HIS A 88 -1.22 -12.46 1.71
CA HIS A 88 -0.45 -11.53 0.88
C HIS A 88 1.03 -11.77 1.15
N ILE A 89 1.77 -12.30 0.16
CA ILE A 89 3.21 -12.48 0.25
C ILE A 89 3.87 -11.24 -0.35
N ILE A 90 4.61 -10.49 0.46
CA ILE A 90 5.35 -9.31 -0.01
C ILE A 90 6.78 -9.75 -0.30
N SER A 91 7.04 -10.06 -1.57
CA SER A 91 8.37 -10.47 -2.07
C SER A 91 8.48 -10.23 -3.58
N ARG A 92 9.66 -9.81 -4.04
CA ARG A 92 9.99 -9.74 -5.47
C ARG A 92 10.47 -11.09 -6.01
N ASP A 93 10.66 -12.09 -5.16
CA ASP A 93 11.05 -13.42 -5.62
C ASP A 93 9.88 -14.13 -6.33
N THR A 94 10.11 -14.48 -7.59
CA THR A 94 9.18 -15.29 -8.40
C THR A 94 9.19 -16.77 -8.01
N GLY A 95 10.16 -17.20 -7.18
CA GLY A 95 10.25 -18.54 -6.60
C GLY A 95 8.99 -18.98 -5.82
N PHE A 96 8.18 -18.03 -5.35
CA PHE A 96 6.89 -18.31 -4.70
C PHE A 96 5.77 -18.68 -5.69
N ASP A 97 5.90 -18.38 -6.98
CA ASP A 97 4.80 -18.54 -7.95
C ASP A 97 4.30 -20.01 -8.07
N PRO A 98 5.18 -21.04 -8.07
CA PRO A 98 4.75 -22.44 -7.99
C PRO A 98 3.97 -22.77 -6.71
N LEU A 99 4.40 -22.24 -5.56
CA LEU A 99 3.71 -22.44 -4.27
C LEU A 99 2.32 -21.81 -4.31
N ILE A 100 2.22 -20.56 -4.78
CA ILE A 100 0.95 -19.83 -4.91
C ILE A 100 -0.02 -20.61 -5.81
N LYS A 101 0.45 -21.11 -6.95
CA LYS A 101 -0.36 -21.94 -7.84
C LYS A 101 -0.88 -23.20 -7.14
N HIS A 102 -0.02 -23.88 -6.38
CA HIS A 102 -0.41 -25.06 -5.61
C HIS A 102 -1.47 -24.73 -4.56
N LEU A 103 -1.25 -23.69 -3.75
CA LEU A 103 -2.17 -23.27 -2.70
C LEU A 103 -3.54 -22.84 -3.26
N LYS A 104 -3.57 -22.10 -4.37
CA LYS A 104 -4.82 -21.76 -5.07
C LYS A 104 -5.58 -22.98 -5.55
N SER A 105 -4.89 -24.03 -6.02
CA SER A 105 -5.54 -25.30 -6.41
C SER A 105 -6.22 -26.01 -5.23
N ARG A 106 -5.75 -25.74 -4.01
CA ARG A 106 -6.34 -26.20 -2.74
C ARG A 106 -7.41 -25.26 -2.19
N LYS A 107 -7.85 -24.26 -2.98
CA LYS A 107 -8.80 -23.20 -2.59
C LYS A 107 -8.29 -22.25 -1.50
N ILE A 108 -6.99 -22.24 -1.22
CA ILE A 108 -6.37 -21.26 -0.31
C ILE A 108 -6.20 -19.94 -1.06
N ARG A 109 -6.66 -18.85 -0.44
CA ARG A 109 -6.61 -17.51 -1.04
C ARG A 109 -5.25 -16.88 -0.75
N VAL A 110 -4.35 -16.95 -1.72
CA VAL A 110 -3.01 -16.39 -1.59
C VAL A 110 -2.60 -15.64 -2.85
N GLN A 111 -1.83 -14.57 -2.70
CA GLN A 111 -1.18 -13.88 -3.81
C GLN A 111 0.17 -13.30 -3.38
N ARG A 112 0.98 -12.92 -4.35
CA ARG A 112 2.25 -12.24 -4.14
C ARG A 112 2.17 -10.84 -4.72
N GLU A 113 2.70 -9.90 -3.97
CA GLU A 113 2.89 -8.51 -4.35
C GLU A 113 4.35 -8.13 -4.20
N SER A 114 4.83 -7.20 -5.02
CA SER A 114 6.22 -6.74 -4.95
C SER A 114 6.42 -5.65 -3.89
N ASP A 115 5.33 -5.00 -3.48
CA ASP A 115 5.27 -3.97 -2.45
C ASP A 115 3.90 -3.98 -1.76
N LEU A 116 3.84 -3.46 -0.53
CA LEU A 116 2.60 -3.31 0.22
C LEU A 116 1.55 -2.48 -0.53
N ALA A 117 1.97 -1.44 -1.27
CA ALA A 117 1.04 -0.58 -2.01
C ALA A 117 0.27 -1.31 -3.14
N GLU A 118 0.73 -2.49 -3.56
CA GLU A 118 0.12 -3.25 -4.66
C GLU A 118 -1.01 -4.19 -4.19
N ILE A 119 -1.19 -4.37 -2.88
CA ILE A 119 -2.26 -5.22 -2.35
C ILE A 119 -3.61 -4.72 -2.90
N PRO A 120 -4.40 -5.54 -3.60
CA PRO A 120 -5.66 -5.14 -4.24
C PRO A 120 -6.69 -4.52 -3.29
N VAL A 121 -6.75 -4.98 -2.03
CA VAL A 121 -7.63 -4.37 -1.02
C VAL A 121 -7.18 -2.93 -0.72
N LEU A 122 -5.86 -2.70 -0.71
CA LEU A 122 -5.24 -1.37 -0.61
C LEU A 122 -5.42 -0.55 -1.89
N ARG A 123 -5.54 -1.16 -3.07
CA ARG A 123 -5.84 -0.43 -4.31
C ARG A 123 -7.29 0.05 -4.37
N MET A 124 -8.25 -0.77 -3.93
CA MET A 124 -9.66 -0.39 -3.85
C MET A 124 -9.91 0.66 -2.76
N SER A 125 -9.15 0.59 -1.67
CA SER A 125 -9.25 1.57 -0.60
C SER A 125 -8.27 2.74 -0.75
N ASN A 126 -7.31 2.66 -1.68
CA ASN A 126 -6.65 3.84 -2.24
C ASN A 126 -7.61 4.69 -3.07
N ALA A 127 -8.75 4.16 -3.53
CA ALA A 127 -9.84 5.01 -3.99
C ALA A 127 -10.46 5.82 -2.84
N THR A 128 -10.37 5.32 -1.60
CA THR A 128 -10.69 6.04 -0.35
C THR A 128 -9.55 6.97 0.08
N CYS A 129 -8.27 6.59 -0.06
CA CYS A 129 -7.13 7.53 0.09
C CYS A 129 -7.14 8.64 -0.96
N CYS A 130 -7.67 8.36 -2.17
CA CYS A 130 -7.96 9.40 -3.14
C CYS A 130 -8.98 10.38 -2.56
N ALA A 131 -9.97 9.99 -1.76
CA ALA A 131 -10.86 10.94 -1.11
C ALA A 131 -10.10 11.87 -0.14
N ASP A 132 -9.24 11.33 0.73
CA ASP A 132 -8.42 12.15 1.65
C ASP A 132 -7.40 13.03 0.91
N LYS A 133 -6.75 12.49 -0.13
CA LYS A 133 -5.85 13.26 -1.02
C LYS A 133 -6.60 14.35 -1.75
N ILE A 134 -7.80 14.06 -2.24
CA ILE A 134 -8.68 15.02 -2.91
C ILE A 134 -9.13 16.08 -1.91
N GLU A 135 -9.45 15.74 -0.67
CA GLU A 135 -9.81 16.68 0.39
C GLU A 135 -8.63 17.61 0.74
N ALA A 136 -7.42 17.07 0.89
CA ALA A 136 -6.21 17.85 1.10
C ALA A 136 -5.90 18.78 -0.08
N ILE A 137 -6.05 18.29 -1.32
CA ILE A 137 -5.88 19.09 -2.54
C ILE A 137 -6.95 20.19 -2.61
N VAL A 138 -8.22 19.88 -2.33
CA VAL A 138 -9.35 20.83 -2.33
C VAL A 138 -9.13 21.91 -1.28
N SER A 139 -8.73 21.54 -0.06
CA SER A 139 -8.41 22.46 1.03
C SER A 139 -7.26 23.41 0.64
N ASN A 140 -6.18 22.90 0.06
CA ASN A 140 -5.08 23.74 -0.40
C ASN A 140 -5.49 24.68 -1.54
N LEU A 141 -6.28 24.19 -2.51
CA LEU A 141 -6.75 25.01 -3.63
C LEU A 141 -7.76 26.07 -3.19
N ALA A 142 -8.61 25.77 -2.20
CA ALA A 142 -9.53 26.73 -1.61
C ALA A 142 -8.75 27.84 -0.86
N GLY A 143 -7.73 27.48 -0.09
CA GLY A 143 -6.87 28.43 0.64
C GLY A 143 -6.07 29.39 -0.24
N ARG A 144 -5.85 29.07 -1.52
CA ARG A 144 -5.09 29.91 -2.46
C ARG A 144 -5.86 31.10 -3.03
N GLY A 145 -7.18 31.21 -2.82
CA GLY A 145 -7.96 32.38 -3.22
C GLY A 145 -7.82 32.72 -4.71
N GLN A 146 -7.29 33.89 -5.05
CA GLN A 146 -7.11 34.31 -6.46
C GLN A 146 -5.89 33.67 -7.15
N SER A 147 -4.95 33.11 -6.38
CA SER A 147 -3.71 32.49 -6.86
C SER A 147 -3.89 31.04 -7.31
N ARG A 148 -5.13 30.63 -7.62
CA ARG A 148 -5.44 29.28 -8.06
C ARG A 148 -4.88 29.02 -9.48
N PRO A 149 -4.26 27.86 -9.72
CA PRO A 149 -3.72 27.49 -11.03
C PRO A 149 -4.78 27.52 -12.16
N ARG A 150 -4.59 28.35 -13.19
CA ARG A 150 -5.58 28.43 -14.30
C ARG A 150 -5.28 27.49 -15.47
N LYS A 151 -4.18 26.75 -15.41
CA LYS A 151 -3.70 25.84 -16.46
C LYS A 151 -3.46 24.45 -15.89
N ILE A 152 -3.74 23.41 -16.68
CA ILE A 152 -3.56 22.00 -16.27
C ILE A 152 -2.12 21.75 -15.80
N LYS A 153 -1.11 22.17 -16.56
CA LYS A 153 0.31 21.96 -16.17
C LYS A 153 0.64 22.58 -14.81
N THR A 154 0.17 23.80 -14.57
CA THR A 154 0.37 24.49 -13.30
C THR A 154 -0.40 23.82 -12.16
N LEU A 155 -1.60 23.31 -12.44
CA LEU A 155 -2.39 22.52 -11.49
C LEU A 155 -1.63 21.24 -11.11
N SER A 156 -1.14 20.47 -12.08
CA SER A 156 -0.38 19.24 -11.83
C SER A 156 0.89 19.51 -11.01
N ASN A 157 1.64 20.57 -11.32
CA ASN A 157 2.81 20.97 -10.54
C ASN A 157 2.44 21.37 -9.10
N THR A 158 1.31 22.07 -8.94
CA THR A 158 0.80 22.47 -7.63
C THR A 158 0.40 21.24 -6.81
N ILE A 159 -0.30 20.29 -7.42
CA ILE A 159 -0.68 19.02 -6.78
C ILE A 159 0.59 18.24 -6.40
N ASN A 160 1.55 18.11 -7.29
CA ASN A 160 2.79 17.39 -7.02
C ASN A 160 3.59 18.01 -5.86
N SER A 161 3.57 19.34 -5.74
CA SER A 161 4.23 20.06 -4.63
C SER A 161 3.57 19.87 -3.26
N LEU A 162 2.34 19.35 -3.20
CA LEU A 162 1.64 19.08 -1.95
C LEU A 162 2.06 17.76 -1.30
N PHE A 163 2.72 16.89 -2.06
CA PHE A 163 3.16 15.59 -1.57
C PHE A 163 4.68 15.59 -1.37
N THR A 164 5.12 14.99 -0.26
CA THR A 164 6.55 14.83 0.06
C THR A 164 7.24 13.95 -0.99
N ASP A 165 6.54 12.92 -1.45
CA ASP A 165 6.99 12.06 -2.55
C ASP A 165 6.42 12.54 -3.88
N LYS A 166 7.29 12.62 -4.89
CA LYS A 166 6.88 13.03 -6.24
C LYS A 166 5.96 11.98 -6.84
N LEU A 167 4.76 12.41 -7.19
CA LEU A 167 3.79 11.60 -7.92
C LEU A 167 4.23 11.42 -9.38
N SER A 168 3.97 10.23 -9.93
CA SER A 168 4.17 9.99 -11.36
C SER A 168 3.14 10.76 -12.20
N ASP A 169 3.44 10.96 -13.49
CA ASP A 169 2.52 11.64 -14.41
C ASP A 169 1.16 10.93 -14.52
N GLU A 170 1.16 9.59 -14.45
CA GLU A 170 -0.05 8.77 -14.45
C GLU A 170 -0.90 9.00 -13.19
N GLN A 171 -0.26 9.12 -12.03
CA GLN A 171 -0.94 9.40 -10.76
C GLN A 171 -1.51 10.82 -10.72
N LEU A 172 -0.77 11.80 -11.22
CA LEU A 172 -1.24 13.18 -11.34
C LEU A 172 -2.44 13.27 -12.30
N ALA A 173 -2.38 12.59 -13.44
CA ALA A 173 -3.48 12.53 -14.40
C ALA A 173 -4.74 11.90 -13.78
N ALA A 174 -4.57 10.83 -12.98
CA ALA A 174 -5.67 10.19 -12.28
C ALA A 174 -6.34 11.14 -11.25
N LEU A 175 -5.55 11.88 -10.47
CA LEU A 175 -6.07 12.84 -9.48
C LEU A 175 -6.81 14.01 -10.16
N VAL A 176 -6.27 14.55 -11.25
CA VAL A 176 -6.93 15.64 -12.01
C VAL A 176 -8.25 15.16 -12.59
N LYS A 177 -8.29 13.94 -13.15
CA LYS A 177 -9.52 13.33 -13.67
C LYS A 177 -10.57 13.12 -12.57
N GLU A 178 -10.15 12.69 -11.39
CA GLU A 178 -11.03 12.53 -10.23
C GLU A 178 -11.63 13.88 -9.78
N LEU A 179 -10.84 14.96 -9.73
CA LEU A 179 -11.33 16.31 -9.40
C LEU A 179 -12.39 16.79 -10.42
N GLU A 180 -12.21 16.47 -11.70
CA GLU A 180 -13.18 16.80 -12.76
C GLU A 180 -14.46 15.95 -12.64
N GLN A 181 -14.33 14.65 -12.38
CA GLN A 181 -15.47 13.74 -12.17
C GLN A 181 -16.33 14.17 -10.97
N ARG A 182 -15.71 14.63 -9.88
CA ARG A 182 -16.38 15.20 -8.72
C ARG A 182 -16.92 16.62 -8.93
N ARG A 183 -16.71 17.20 -10.13
CA ARG A 183 -17.14 18.55 -10.53
C ARG A 183 -16.51 19.69 -9.72
N TYR A 184 -15.39 19.43 -9.05
CA TYR A 184 -14.63 20.44 -8.30
C TYR A 184 -13.82 21.35 -9.22
N ILE A 185 -13.43 20.84 -10.38
CA ILE A 185 -12.83 21.60 -11.45
C ILE A 185 -13.55 21.30 -12.77
N LYS A 186 -13.45 22.22 -13.72
CA LYS A 186 -13.86 22.02 -15.11
C LYS A 186 -12.72 22.44 -16.02
N ILE A 187 -12.35 21.54 -16.92
CA ILE A 187 -11.26 21.75 -17.87
C ILE A 187 -11.84 22.12 -19.23
N THR A 188 -11.29 23.15 -19.89
CA THR A 188 -11.69 23.54 -21.24
C THR A 188 -10.48 24.11 -21.97
N ASN A 189 -10.01 23.44 -23.03
CA ASN A 189 -8.84 23.85 -23.83
C ASN A 189 -7.63 24.26 -22.95
N ASP A 190 -7.17 23.35 -22.10
CA ASP A 190 -6.10 23.53 -21.10
C ASP A 190 -6.36 24.53 -19.97
N ASN A 191 -7.49 25.25 -19.98
CA ASN A 191 -7.87 26.13 -18.89
C ASN A 191 -8.62 25.37 -17.82
N VAL A 192 -8.30 25.66 -16.57
CA VAL A 192 -8.95 25.09 -15.37
C VAL A 192 -9.83 26.16 -14.74
N SER A 193 -11.09 25.82 -14.51
CA SER A 193 -12.05 26.59 -13.72
C SER A 193 -12.46 25.79 -12.49
N TYR A 194 -12.80 26.48 -11.40
CA TYR A 194 -12.97 25.87 -10.08
C TYR A 194 -14.40 26.04 -9.54
N ASN A 195 -14.98 24.93 -9.08
CA ASN A 195 -16.23 24.84 -8.34
C ASN A 195 -15.99 24.05 -7.05
N LEU A 196 -15.05 24.52 -6.23
CA LEU A 196 -14.69 23.86 -4.98
C LEU A 196 -15.82 24.05 -3.95
N PRO A 197 -16.21 23.00 -3.19
CA PRO A 197 -17.12 23.17 -2.07
C PRO A 197 -16.47 24.08 -1.02
N HIS A 198 -17.26 24.95 -0.40
CA HIS A 198 -16.78 25.69 0.77
C HIS A 198 -16.52 24.71 1.92
N PRO A 199 -15.37 24.80 2.61
CA PRO A 199 -15.19 24.03 3.83
C PRO A 199 -16.21 24.51 4.88
N PRO A 200 -16.69 23.61 5.78
CA PRO A 200 -17.41 24.02 6.97
C PRO A 200 -16.53 24.87 7.90
#